data_AF-A0A9W9YMJ0-F1
#
_entry.id   AF-A0A9W9YMJ0-F1
#
_cell.length_a   1.000
_cell.length_b   1.000
_cell.length_c   1.000
_cell.angle_alpha   90.00
_cell.angle_beta   90.00
_cell.angle_gamma   90.00
#
_symmetry.space_group_name_H-M   'P 1'
#
loop_
_entity.id
_entity.type
_entity.pdbx_description
1 polymer ?
#
loop_
_entity_poly.entity_id
_entity_poly.type
_entity_poly.pdbx_seq_one_letter_code
_entity_poly.pdbx_strand_id
1 'polypeptide(L)'
;MTVQSQGSLEARRISSGEACLGSVPPIWVPDAVATHCMNCGVKFSVIKRRHHCRACGKALCSSCCNMKFLLPYMDNKEGRVCQVCCNALLRAQALLEVTENQNNENLTSDFDSVPQDFAPRRCFRRR
;
A
#
# COMPACT_ATOMS: atom_id res chain seq x y z
N MET A 1 39.03 -20.54 27.86
CA MET A 1 37.58 -20.76 27.76
C MET A 1 37.02 -19.58 26.96
N THR A 2 37.02 -19.65 25.62
CA THR A 2 35.82 -19.98 24.78
C THR A 2 34.65 -19.04 25.10
N VAL A 3 33.98 -18.31 24.21
CA VAL A 3 34.02 -18.11 22.75
C VAL A 3 33.26 -16.80 22.45
N GLN A 4 33.67 -16.15 21.37
CA GLN A 4 32.97 -15.32 20.38
C GLN A 4 31.46 -15.00 20.52
N SER A 5 31.17 -13.72 20.22
CA SER A 5 30.14 -13.20 19.31
C SER A 5 28.65 -13.41 19.61
N GLN A 6 27.86 -12.34 19.52
CA GLN A 6 27.07 -12.07 18.30
C GLN A 6 26.41 -10.69 18.38
N GLY A 7 26.73 -9.85 17.39
CA GLY A 7 25.86 -8.74 17.03
C GLY A 7 24.58 -9.28 16.41
N SER A 8 23.47 -8.63 16.70
CA SER A 8 22.34 -8.62 15.79
C SER A 8 21.95 -7.17 15.61
N LEU A 9 22.51 -6.56 14.56
CA LEU A 9 21.78 -5.57 13.80
C LEU A 9 20.51 -6.29 13.35
N GLU A 10 19.44 -6.20 14.13
CA GLU A 10 18.10 -6.59 13.70
C GLU A 10 17.78 -5.63 12.55
N ALA A 11 18.24 -5.99 11.36
CA ALA A 11 17.76 -5.47 10.10
C ALA A 11 16.25 -5.58 10.20
N ARG A 12 15.61 -4.43 10.42
CA ARG A 12 14.17 -4.26 10.51
C ARG A 12 13.58 -5.08 9.38
N ARG A 13 13.07 -6.28 9.71
CA ARG A 13 12.55 -7.25 8.74
C ARG A 13 11.55 -6.49 7.90
N ILE A 14 11.93 -6.16 6.67
CA ILE A 14 10.98 -5.71 5.66
C ILE A 14 10.06 -6.92 5.53
N SER A 15 8.86 -6.82 6.12
CA SER A 15 7.88 -7.88 5.97
C SER A 15 7.71 -8.07 4.46
N SER A 16 7.90 -9.29 3.98
CA SER A 16 8.05 -9.63 2.56
C SER A 16 6.86 -9.23 1.66
N GLY A 17 5.86 -8.51 2.18
CA GLY A 17 4.68 -8.00 1.48
C GLY A 17 4.74 -6.53 1.02
N GLU A 18 5.77 -5.75 1.35
CA GLU A 18 5.86 -4.33 0.91
C GLU A 18 6.57 -4.15 -0.45
N ALA A 19 7.52 -5.02 -0.80
CA ALA A 19 8.39 -4.85 -1.96
C ALA A 19 7.71 -5.06 -3.33
N CYS A 20 6.49 -5.60 -3.37
CA CYS A 20 5.78 -5.89 -4.62
C CYS A 20 4.31 -5.42 -4.63
N LEU A 21 3.97 -4.42 -3.80
CA LEU A 21 2.60 -3.92 -3.71
C LEU A 21 2.05 -3.50 -5.08
N GLY A 22 0.97 -4.14 -5.51
CA GLY A 22 0.30 -3.84 -6.79
C GLY A 22 0.99 -4.39 -8.04
N SER A 23 2.24 -4.85 -7.95
CA SER A 23 2.96 -5.49 -9.06
C SER A 23 2.72 -7.00 -9.15
N VAL A 24 2.26 -7.64 -8.07
CA VAL A 24 1.89 -9.06 -8.02
C VAL A 24 0.57 -9.25 -7.26
N PRO A 25 -0.19 -10.31 -7.54
CA PRO A 25 -1.38 -10.63 -6.76
C PRO A 25 -0.99 -11.00 -5.31
N PRO A 26 -1.62 -10.40 -4.28
CA PRO A 26 -1.32 -10.75 -2.90
C PRO A 26 -2.01 -12.05 -2.49
N ILE A 27 -1.52 -12.65 -1.40
CA ILE A 27 -2.24 -13.73 -0.72
C ILE A 27 -3.42 -13.12 0.03
N TRP A 28 -4.64 -13.56 -0.30
CA TRP A 28 -5.85 -13.08 0.36
C TRP A 28 -6.04 -13.80 1.69
N VAL A 29 -6.28 -13.02 2.74
CA VAL A 29 -6.61 -13.58 4.05
C VAL A 29 -8.01 -14.22 4.00
N PRO A 30 -8.15 -15.53 4.29
CA PRO A 30 -9.44 -16.20 4.24
C PRO A 30 -10.46 -15.60 5.21
N ASP A 31 -11.72 -15.58 4.80
CA ASP A 31 -12.83 -15.03 5.58
C ASP A 31 -13.04 -15.70 6.95
N ALA A 32 -12.68 -16.98 7.05
CA ALA A 32 -12.79 -17.77 8.28
C ALA A 32 -11.89 -17.23 9.41
N VAL A 33 -10.72 -16.69 9.06
CA VAL A 33 -9.75 -16.16 10.04
C VAL A 33 -9.86 -14.64 10.22
N ALA A 34 -10.44 -13.94 9.23
CA ALA A 34 -10.70 -12.51 9.29
C ALA A 34 -11.97 -12.18 10.10
N THR A 35 -11.85 -12.16 11.42
CA THR A 35 -12.96 -11.81 12.34
C THR A 35 -13.10 -10.30 12.57
N HIS A 36 -12.02 -9.53 12.40
CA HIS A 36 -11.97 -8.09 12.60
C HIS A 36 -11.25 -7.41 11.43
N CYS A 37 -11.56 -6.13 11.22
CA CYS A 37 -10.85 -5.29 10.27
C CYS A 37 -9.37 -5.22 10.64
N MET A 38 -8.49 -5.63 9.73
CA MET A 38 -7.04 -5.66 9.94
C MET A 38 -6.37 -4.27 9.95
N ASN A 39 -7.16 -3.19 9.99
CA ASN A 39 -6.67 -1.80 10.11
C ASN A 39 -7.24 -1.09 11.34
N CYS A 40 -8.56 -1.09 11.53
CA CYS A 40 -9.20 -0.40 12.66
C CYS A 40 -9.73 -1.33 13.75
N GLY A 41 -9.59 -2.65 13.62
CA GLY A 41 -10.01 -3.62 14.62
C GLY A 41 -11.53 -3.82 14.75
N VAL A 42 -12.37 -3.13 13.97
CA VAL A 42 -13.84 -3.31 14.07
C VAL A 42 -14.23 -4.76 13.72
N LYS A 43 -15.06 -5.38 14.56
CA LYS A 43 -15.58 -6.73 14.33
C LYS A 43 -16.47 -6.77 13.09
N PHE A 44 -16.28 -7.77 12.25
CA PHE A 44 -17.16 -8.01 11.12
C PHE A 44 -18.49 -8.61 11.59
N SER A 45 -19.57 -8.27 10.88
CA SER A 45 -20.92 -8.75 11.15
C SER A 45 -21.73 -8.83 9.86
N VAL A 46 -22.99 -9.26 9.95
CA VAL A 46 -23.91 -9.31 8.79
C VAL A 46 -24.07 -7.92 8.14
N ILE A 47 -23.97 -6.85 8.94
CA ILE A 47 -24.03 -5.46 8.46
C ILE A 47 -22.63 -4.96 8.09
N LYS A 48 -21.61 -5.26 8.91
CA LYS A 48 -20.21 -4.89 8.65
C LYS A 48 -19.52 -5.98 7.83
N ARG A 49 -19.69 -5.94 6.51
CA ARG A 49 -19.10 -6.89 5.55
C ARG A 49 -17.58 -6.71 5.41
N ARG A 50 -16.91 -7.79 4.98
CA ARG A 50 -15.47 -7.83 4.69
C ARG A 50 -15.17 -7.30 3.29
N HIS A 51 -14.04 -6.61 3.15
CA HIS A 51 -13.51 -6.15 1.88
C HIS A 51 -11.99 -6.36 1.83
N HIS A 52 -11.53 -7.09 0.82
CA HIS A 52 -10.09 -7.33 0.66
C HIS A 52 -9.42 -6.24 -0.16
N CYS A 53 -8.25 -5.82 0.30
CA CYS A 53 -7.34 -4.98 -0.47
C CYS A 53 -6.71 -5.81 -1.58
N ARG A 54 -6.82 -5.36 -2.84
CA ARG A 54 -6.20 -6.04 -3.99
C ARG A 54 -4.67 -5.87 -4.02
N ALA A 55 -4.10 -4.92 -3.27
CA ALA A 55 -2.65 -4.74 -3.20
C ALA A 55 -1.98 -5.59 -2.10
N CYS A 56 -2.59 -5.71 -0.91
CA CYS A 56 -1.97 -6.41 0.24
C CYS A 56 -2.75 -7.61 0.77
N GLY A 57 -3.93 -7.93 0.21
CA GLY A 57 -4.71 -9.12 0.57
C GLY A 57 -5.43 -9.08 1.93
N LYS A 58 -5.19 -8.06 2.77
CA LYS A 58 -5.83 -7.90 4.08
C LYS A 58 -7.34 -7.72 3.97
N ALA A 59 -8.08 -8.32 4.91
CA ALA A 59 -9.52 -8.16 5.07
C ALA A 59 -9.86 -6.93 5.93
N LEU A 60 -10.67 -6.02 5.39
CA LEU A 60 -10.91 -4.69 5.96
C LEU A 60 -12.39 -4.31 5.89
N CYS A 61 -12.80 -3.34 6.70
CA CYS A 61 -14.15 -2.76 6.60
C CYS A 61 -14.24 -1.75 5.44
N SER A 62 -15.46 -1.31 5.12
CA SER A 62 -15.72 -0.42 3.99
C SER A 62 -14.97 0.90 4.10
N SER A 63 -14.87 1.48 5.30
CA SER A 63 -14.18 2.74 5.53
C SER A 63 -12.66 2.62 5.35
N CYS A 64 -12.05 1.51 5.78
CA CYS A 64 -10.61 1.29 5.63
C CYS A 64 -10.19 0.86 4.21
N CYS A 65 -11.13 0.35 3.42
CA CYS A 65 -10.90 -0.17 2.07
C CYS A 65 -11.86 0.47 1.05
N ASN A 66 -11.86 1.81 1.00
CA ASN A 66 -12.71 2.62 0.13
C ASN A 66 -11.96 3.24 -1.07
N MET A 67 -10.68 2.97 -1.23
CA MET A 67 -9.87 3.52 -2.32
C MET A 67 -9.84 2.56 -3.50
N LYS A 68 -9.49 3.08 -4.67
CA LYS A 68 -9.16 2.31 -5.88
C LYS A 68 -7.79 2.74 -6.39
N PHE A 69 -7.06 1.85 -7.04
CA PHE A 69 -5.77 2.17 -7.67
C PHE A 69 -5.56 1.27 -8.89
N LEU A 70 -4.81 1.73 -9.90
CA LEU A 70 -4.44 0.89 -11.05
C LEU A 70 -3.34 -0.09 -10.65
N LEU A 71 -3.61 -1.38 -10.74
CA LEU A 71 -2.65 -2.40 -10.29
C LEU A 71 -2.00 -3.05 -11.51
N PRO A 72 -0.67 -2.93 -11.69
CA PRO A 72 0.04 -3.54 -12.82
C PRO A 72 -0.27 -5.03 -13.03
N TYR A 73 -0.37 -5.83 -11.96
CA TYR A 73 -0.67 -7.27 -12.09
C TYR A 73 -2.08 -7.56 -12.65
N MET A 74 -2.97 -6.58 -12.63
CA MET A 74 -4.34 -6.68 -13.15
C MET A 74 -4.48 -6.06 -14.54
N ASP A 75 -3.45 -6.11 -15.38
CA ASP A 75 -3.39 -5.42 -16.68
C ASP A 75 -3.63 -3.91 -16.54
N ASN A 76 -3.10 -3.30 -15.47
CA ASN A 76 -3.35 -1.89 -15.13
C ASN A 76 -4.84 -1.55 -14.93
N LYS A 77 -5.69 -2.51 -14.55
CA LYS A 77 -7.10 -2.26 -14.19
C LYS A 77 -7.21 -1.75 -12.75
N GLU A 78 -8.33 -1.06 -12.47
CA GLU A 78 -8.63 -0.56 -11.13
C GLU A 78 -8.93 -1.71 -10.15
N GLY A 79 -8.10 -1.84 -9.12
CA GLY A 79 -8.34 -2.67 -7.96
C GLY A 79 -8.75 -1.85 -6.74
N ARG A 80 -9.68 -2.37 -5.91
CA ARG A 80 -9.96 -1.76 -4.60
C ARG A 80 -8.74 -1.91 -3.69
N VAL A 81 -8.27 -0.83 -3.09
CA VAL A 81 -7.15 -0.86 -2.15
C VAL A 81 -7.52 -0.22 -0.82
N CYS A 82 -6.76 -0.57 0.22
CA CYS A 82 -6.85 0.10 1.50
C CYS A 82 -6.16 1.46 1.46
N GLN A 83 -6.49 2.31 2.43
CA GLN A 83 -5.90 3.65 2.53
C GLN A 83 -4.37 3.57 2.64
N VAL A 84 -3.84 2.62 3.43
CA VAL A 84 -2.40 2.40 3.59
C VAL A 84 -1.73 2.07 2.24
N CYS A 85 -2.29 1.13 1.48
CA CYS A 85 -1.72 0.75 0.18
C CYS A 85 -1.88 1.86 -0.86
N CYS A 86 -3.00 2.60 -0.88
CA CYS A 86 -3.12 3.76 -1.78
C CYS A 86 -1.99 4.76 -1.51
N ASN A 87 -1.75 5.13 -0.25
CA ASN A 87 -0.67 6.07 0.09
C ASN A 87 0.72 5.55 -0.31
N ALA A 88 1.00 4.25 -0.10
CA ALA A 88 2.26 3.65 -0.50
C ALA A 88 2.45 3.65 -2.03
N LEU A 89 1.39 3.28 -2.78
CA LEU A 89 1.41 3.24 -4.25
C LEU A 89 1.56 4.64 -4.87
N LEU A 90 0.88 5.64 -4.30
CA LEU A 90 1.02 7.04 -4.73
C LEU A 90 2.45 7.55 -4.52
N ARG A 91 3.07 7.25 -3.38
CA ARG A 91 4.47 7.62 -3.13
C ARG A 91 5.41 6.91 -4.10
N ALA A 92 5.20 5.63 -4.36
CA ALA A 92 5.99 4.89 -5.34
C ALA A 92 5.88 5.49 -6.74
N GLN A 93 4.67 5.90 -7.17
CA GLN A 93 4.46 6.55 -8.45
C GLN A 93 5.21 7.89 -8.54
N ALA A 94 5.13 8.73 -7.50
CA ALA A 94 5.85 10.01 -7.47
C ALA A 94 7.37 9.83 -7.55
N LEU A 95 7.92 8.78 -6.92
CA LEU A 95 9.36 8.48 -7.00
C LEU A 95 9.79 8.05 -8.41
N LEU A 96 8.97 7.29 -9.13
CA LEU A 96 9.26 6.92 -10.52
C LEU A 96 9.29 8.15 -11.43
N GLU A 97 8.34 9.07 -11.25
CA GLU A 97 8.28 10.33 -12.00
C GLU A 97 9.48 11.24 -11.69
N VAL A 98 10.01 11.23 -10.46
CA VAL A 98 11.26 11.95 -10.12
C VAL A 98 12.48 11.33 -10.80
N THR A 99 12.59 10.00 -10.87
CA THR A 99 13.74 9.35 -11.51
C THR A 99 13.82 9.58 -13.01
N GLU A 100 12.68 9.79 -13.69
CA GLU A 100 12.67 10.15 -15.11
C GLU A 100 13.14 11.60 -15.35
N ASN A 101 12.91 12.49 -14.39
CA ASN A 101 13.27 13.91 -14.48
C ASN A 101 14.70 14.26 -13.98
N GLN A 102 15.38 13.34 -13.28
CA GLN A 102 16.75 13.58 -12.78
C GLN A 102 17.85 13.55 -13.87
N ASN A 103 17.49 13.32 -15.14
CA ASN A 103 18.40 13.57 -16.28
C ASN A 103 18.31 15.02 -16.82
N ASN A 104 17.54 15.90 -16.20
CA ASN A 104 17.48 17.32 -16.56
C ASN A 104 17.29 18.21 -15.32
N GLU A 105 18.41 18.67 -14.74
CA GLU A 105 18.59 19.85 -13.87
C GLU A 105 17.73 19.96 -12.57
N ASN A 106 18.41 19.71 -11.44
CA ASN A 106 18.52 20.51 -10.18
C ASN A 106 17.35 21.34 -9.58
N LEU A 107 17.36 21.45 -8.22
CA LEU A 107 16.60 22.32 -7.29
C LEU A 107 15.11 21.96 -7.03
N THR A 108 14.53 21.94 -5.83
CA THR A 108 14.92 22.23 -4.43
C THR A 108 14.02 21.44 -3.48
N SER A 109 14.52 21.22 -2.27
CA SER A 109 13.76 20.82 -1.09
C SER A 109 12.61 21.80 -0.77
N ASP A 110 11.36 21.39 -0.97
CA ASP A 110 10.23 21.93 -0.22
C ASP A 110 9.08 20.91 -0.22
N PHE A 111 8.70 20.46 0.99
CA PHE A 111 7.66 19.46 1.23
C PHE A 111 6.23 20.04 1.18
N ASP A 112 6.06 21.34 0.92
CA ASP A 112 4.78 22.04 1.10
C ASP A 112 4.13 22.57 -0.20
N SER A 113 4.62 22.18 -1.37
CA SER A 113 4.01 22.57 -2.65
C SER A 113 3.86 21.38 -3.59
N VAL A 114 3.18 20.32 -3.12
CA VAL A 114 2.53 19.38 -4.04
C VAL A 114 1.38 20.14 -4.71
N PRO A 115 1.42 20.43 -6.03
CA PRO A 115 0.37 21.20 -6.66
C PRO A 115 -0.92 20.38 -6.64
N GLN A 116 -2.00 20.99 -6.15
CA GLN A 116 -3.30 20.34 -5.94
C GLN A 116 -3.96 19.82 -7.24
N ASP A 117 -3.34 20.08 -8.39
CA ASP A 117 -3.85 19.74 -9.72
C ASP A 117 -3.01 18.71 -10.49
N PHE A 118 -1.92 18.17 -9.94
CA PHE A 118 -1.36 16.93 -10.48
C PHE A 118 -2.23 15.78 -10.00
N ALA A 119 -3.20 15.36 -10.81
CA ALA A 119 -3.96 14.17 -10.55
C ALA A 119 -3.03 12.95 -10.69
N PRO A 120 -2.51 12.33 -9.60
CA PRO A 120 -1.89 11.02 -9.73
C PRO A 120 -2.93 10.11 -10.37
N ARG A 121 -2.51 9.15 -11.19
CA ARG A 121 -3.43 8.28 -11.94
C ARG A 121 -4.41 7.64 -10.94
N ARG A 122 -5.64 8.12 -11.01
CA ARG A 122 -6.46 8.56 -9.86
C ARG A 122 -6.76 7.47 -8.82
N CYS A 123 -6.33 7.73 -7.58
CA CYS A 123 -6.82 6.98 -6.43
C CYS A 123 -8.23 7.46 -6.06
N PHE A 124 -9.27 6.83 -6.61
CA PHE A 124 -10.65 7.26 -6.36
C PHE A 124 -11.21 6.69 -5.05
N ARG A 125 -11.78 7.54 -4.19
CA ARG A 125 -12.72 7.07 -3.16
C ARG A 125 -14.00 6.58 -3.83
N ARG A 126 -14.52 5.43 -3.40
CA ARG A 126 -15.90 5.05 -3.73
C ARG A 126 -16.85 6.13 -3.18
N ARG A 127 -17.67 6.71 -4.07
CA ARG A 127 -18.85 7.51 -3.69
C ARG A 127 -19.82 6.63 -2.91
#